data_AF-A0A2X5PG64-F1
#
_entry.id   AF-A0A2X5PG64-F1
#
_cell.length_a   1.000
_cell.length_b   1.000
_cell.length_c   1.000
_cell.angle_alpha   90.00
_cell.angle_beta   90.00
_cell.angle_gamma   90.00
#
_symmetry.space_group_name_H-M   'P 1'
#
loop_
_entity.id
_entity.type
_entity.pdbx_description
1 polymer ?
#
loop_
_entity_poly.entity_id
_entity_poly.type
_entity_poly.pdbx_seq_one_letter_code
_entity_poly.pdbx_strand_id
1 'polypeptide(L)'
;MATVPVDEEQLILTGRAAGEIDMALRGFAHQHDLHPLVWDLANVPTLEILQEELTDENLRALAAEAFERFTRNVVPLMGELETQVIHGDFSPYNVLVSAESADFVSGIIDFGDAVRTCVIFEPAVSVCNLLGKWADDPWGAPLAYLRGYLSSYQMSPAHAVLIADAATARLALRAVVSQWRAQRLPDRREYIESHAKHDRDNLAMALATPVSDVQARIHHLSATSSF
;
A
#
# COMPACT_ATOMS: atom_id res chain seq x y z
N MET A 1 -22.01 -1.18 14.95
CA MET A 1 -22.39 -1.02 13.54
C MET A 1 -22.16 -2.35 12.85
N ALA A 2 -23.14 -2.88 12.12
CA ALA A 2 -22.93 -4.08 11.31
C ALA A 2 -21.85 -3.76 10.27
N THR A 3 -20.76 -4.53 10.27
CA THR A 3 -19.75 -4.48 9.22
C THR A 3 -20.42 -4.92 7.92
N VAL A 4 -20.70 -3.96 7.04
CA VAL A 4 -21.09 -4.26 5.66
C VAL A 4 -19.96 -5.11 5.07
N PRO A 5 -20.26 -6.30 4.48
CA PRO A 5 -19.24 -7.08 3.82
C PRO A 5 -18.57 -6.22 2.75
N VAL A 6 -17.25 -6.17 2.76
CA VAL A 6 -16.48 -5.48 1.71
C VAL A 6 -16.70 -6.26 0.41
N ASP A 7 -17.47 -5.67 -0.50
CA ASP A 7 -17.74 -6.24 -1.81
C ASP A 7 -16.71 -5.75 -2.85
N GLU A 8 -16.59 -6.48 -3.96
CA GLU A 8 -15.63 -6.18 -5.03
C GLU A 8 -15.91 -4.81 -5.67
N GLU A 9 -17.18 -4.43 -5.82
CA GLU A 9 -17.61 -3.18 -6.45
C GLU A 9 -17.21 -1.97 -5.61
N GLN A 10 -17.39 -2.04 -4.29
CA GLN A 10 -16.94 -1.04 -3.32
C GLN A 10 -15.43 -0.83 -3.39
N LEU A 11 -14.65 -1.90 -3.53
CA LEU A 11 -13.20 -1.81 -3.69
C LEU A 11 -12.81 -1.11 -4.99
N ILE A 12 -13.48 -1.44 -6.10
CA ILE A 12 -13.26 -0.78 -7.39
C ILE A 12 -13.62 0.71 -7.30
N LEU A 13 -14.77 1.06 -6.72
CA LEU A 13 -15.20 2.45 -6.56
C LEU A 13 -14.23 3.24 -5.66
N THR A 14 -13.73 2.61 -4.61
CA THR A 14 -12.74 3.21 -3.72
C THR A 14 -11.39 3.42 -4.40
N GLY A 15 -10.93 2.44 -5.19
CA GLY A 15 -9.72 2.58 -5.99
C GLY A 15 -9.82 3.68 -7.04
N ARG A 16 -10.98 3.79 -7.70
CA ARG A 16 -11.24 4.88 -8.66
C ARG A 16 -11.11 6.25 -7.98
N ALA A 17 -11.70 6.42 -6.80
CA ALA A 17 -11.59 7.68 -6.06
C ALA A 17 -10.14 8.03 -5.71
N ALA A 18 -9.32 7.04 -5.34
CA ALA A 18 -7.89 7.27 -5.09
C ALA A 18 -7.14 7.73 -6.34
N GLY A 19 -7.39 7.10 -7.49
CA GLY A 19 -6.77 7.53 -8.75
C GLY A 19 -7.25 8.93 -9.19
N GLU A 20 -8.51 9.28 -8.94
CA GLU A 20 -9.05 10.62 -9.18
C GLU A 20 -8.39 11.69 -8.27
N ILE A 21 -8.09 11.36 -7.01
CA ILE A 21 -7.29 12.23 -6.13
C ILE A 21 -5.89 12.43 -6.67
N ASP A 22 -5.20 11.36 -7.06
CA ASP A 22 -3.85 11.49 -7.58
C ASP A 22 -3.82 12.29 -8.88
N MET A 23 -4.84 12.14 -9.73
CA MET A 23 -5.03 13.00 -10.89
C MET A 23 -5.22 14.47 -10.51
N ALA A 24 -5.98 14.77 -9.45
CA ALA A 24 -6.18 16.13 -8.95
C ALA A 24 -4.93 16.73 -8.29
N LEU A 25 -4.08 15.88 -7.70
CA LEU A 25 -2.80 16.28 -7.10
C LEU A 25 -1.67 16.43 -8.12
N ARG A 26 -1.86 16.03 -9.38
CA ARG A 26 -0.87 16.27 -10.43
C ARG A 26 -0.57 17.76 -10.57
N GLY A 27 0.72 18.09 -10.46
CA GLY A 27 1.20 19.48 -10.52
C GLY A 27 0.99 20.27 -9.22
N PHE A 28 0.33 19.71 -8.20
CA PHE A 28 0.34 20.29 -6.87
C PHE A 28 1.77 20.28 -6.30
N ALA A 29 2.14 21.35 -5.62
CA ALA A 29 3.42 21.49 -4.95
C ALA A 29 3.28 22.34 -3.69
N HIS A 30 4.06 21.99 -2.68
CA HIS A 30 4.11 22.72 -1.43
C HIS A 30 5.54 22.78 -0.90
N GLN A 31 5.94 23.87 -0.26
CA GLN A 31 7.32 24.07 0.23
C GLN A 31 7.81 23.02 1.24
N HIS A 32 6.88 22.24 1.81
CA HIS A 32 7.15 21.17 2.78
C HIS A 32 6.65 19.80 2.29
N ASP A 33 6.41 19.64 0.98
CA ASP A 33 6.00 18.35 0.41
C ASP A 33 7.13 17.30 0.42
N LEU A 34 8.37 17.73 0.61
CA LEU A 34 9.52 16.87 0.86
C LEU A 34 9.90 16.91 2.34
N HIS A 35 9.59 15.85 3.07
CA HIS A 35 10.01 15.68 4.46
C HIS A 35 10.22 14.19 4.79
N PRO A 36 11.08 13.86 5.78
CA PRO A 36 11.25 12.48 6.21
C PRO A 36 9.96 11.93 6.82
N LEU A 37 9.42 10.87 6.21
CA LEU A 37 8.24 10.16 6.69
C LEU A 37 8.56 8.67 6.80
N VAL A 38 8.50 8.13 8.02
CA VAL A 38 8.82 6.70 8.29
C VAL A 38 7.98 5.74 7.44
N TRP A 39 6.79 6.19 7.03
CA TRP A 39 5.82 5.41 6.27
C TRP A 39 5.96 5.50 4.76
N ASP A 40 6.77 6.44 4.25
CA ASP A 40 7.07 6.54 2.83
C ASP A 40 8.03 5.41 2.42
N LEU A 41 7.63 4.66 1.38
CA LEU A 41 8.39 3.55 0.82
C LEU A 41 9.76 3.97 0.29
N ALA A 42 9.95 5.24 -0.07
CA ALA A 42 11.27 5.75 -0.44
C ALA A 42 12.32 5.59 0.67
N ASN A 43 11.89 5.46 1.93
CA ASN A 43 12.76 5.28 3.07
C ASN A 43 13.07 3.80 3.40
N VAL A 44 12.44 2.82 2.72
CA VAL A 44 12.69 1.38 2.95
C VAL A 44 14.18 1.03 2.94
N PRO A 45 15.02 1.50 1.98
CA PRO A 45 16.45 1.16 1.96
C PRO A 45 17.22 1.62 3.21
N THR A 46 16.72 2.64 3.91
CA THR A 46 17.32 3.11 5.17
C THR A 46 16.74 2.41 6.39
N LEU A 47 15.49 1.94 6.29
CA LEU A 47 14.73 1.36 7.40
C LEU A 47 14.79 -0.18 7.46
N GLU A 48 15.20 -0.86 6.37
CA GLU A 48 15.27 -2.32 6.33
C GLU A 48 16.17 -2.90 7.43
N ILE A 49 17.19 -2.16 7.88
CA ILE A 49 18.08 -2.53 9.00
C ILE A 49 17.34 -2.79 10.31
N LEU A 50 16.16 -2.17 10.52
CA LEU A 50 15.37 -2.36 11.73
C LEU A 50 14.91 -3.81 11.90
N GLN A 51 14.87 -4.60 10.81
CA GLN A 51 14.51 -6.02 10.88
C GLN A 51 15.51 -6.86 11.69
N GLU A 52 16.77 -6.41 11.80
CA GLU A 52 17.81 -7.12 12.54
C GLU A 52 17.56 -7.13 14.05
N GLU A 53 16.76 -6.18 14.55
CA GLU A 53 16.39 -6.06 15.96
C GLU A 53 15.14 -6.87 16.34
N LEU A 54 14.50 -7.55 15.38
CA LEU A 54 13.30 -8.32 15.64
C LEU A 54 13.64 -9.62 16.37
N THR A 55 12.92 -9.88 17.46
CA THR A 55 13.02 -11.13 18.22
C THR A 55 12.21 -12.26 17.59
N ASP A 56 11.22 -11.93 16.75
CA ASP A 56 10.44 -12.92 15.98
C ASP A 56 11.21 -13.27 14.71
N GLU A 57 11.86 -14.44 14.71
CA GLU A 57 12.66 -14.91 13.58
C GLU A 57 11.85 -15.14 12.31
N ASN A 58 10.57 -15.51 12.44
CA ASN A 58 9.70 -15.73 11.28
C ASN A 58 9.34 -14.39 10.63
N LEU A 59 8.95 -13.39 11.43
CA LEU A 59 8.68 -12.06 10.90
C LEU A 59 9.94 -11.43 10.29
N ARG A 60 11.11 -11.63 10.91
CA ARG A 60 12.39 -11.19 10.36
C ARG A 60 12.68 -11.81 8.99
N ALA A 61 12.45 -13.11 8.82
CA ALA A 61 12.65 -13.77 7.53
C ALA A 61 11.70 -13.25 6.44
N LEU A 62 10.42 -13.09 6.77
CA LEU A 62 9.41 -12.54 5.85
C LEU A 62 9.73 -11.07 5.45
N ALA A 63 10.14 -10.25 6.42
CA ALA A 63 10.54 -8.87 6.16
C ALA A 63 11.78 -8.79 5.26
N ALA A 64 12.78 -9.64 5.51
CA ALA A 64 14.00 -9.69 4.72
C ALA A 64 13.71 -10.04 3.26
N GLU A 65 12.85 -11.03 3.01
CA GLU A 65 12.43 -11.39 1.65
C GLU A 65 11.69 -10.23 0.96
N ALA A 66 10.76 -9.58 1.66
CA ALA A 66 9.99 -8.47 1.12
C ALA A 66 10.87 -7.25 0.78
N PHE A 67 11.79 -6.88 1.67
CA PHE A 67 12.73 -5.78 1.44
C PHE A 67 13.74 -6.12 0.36
N GLU A 68 14.26 -7.35 0.30
CA GLU A 68 15.15 -7.77 -0.80
C GLU A 68 14.45 -7.66 -2.16
N ARG A 69 13.19 -8.09 -2.26
CA ARG A 69 12.38 -7.93 -3.47
C ARG A 69 12.19 -6.47 -3.85
N PHE A 70 11.92 -5.59 -2.88
CA PHE A 70 11.80 -4.15 -3.13
C PHE A 70 13.12 -3.52 -3.59
N THR A 71 14.21 -3.82 -2.91
CA THR A 71 15.55 -3.31 -3.21
C THR A 71 16.06 -3.79 -4.57
N ARG A 72 15.72 -5.01 -4.98
CA ARG A 72 16.04 -5.54 -6.30
C ARG A 72 15.09 -5.04 -7.39
N ASN A 73 13.80 -5.06 -7.08
CA ASN A 73 12.61 -4.75 -7.88
C ASN A 73 12.45 -3.28 -8.30
N VAL A 74 12.41 -2.43 -7.27
CA VAL A 74 11.79 -1.11 -7.31
C VAL A 74 12.84 -0.02 -7.21
N VAL A 75 13.77 -0.15 -6.25
CA VAL A 75 14.81 0.87 -5.99
C VAL A 75 15.60 1.27 -7.25
N PRO A 76 16.04 0.35 -8.13
CA PRO A 76 16.79 0.73 -9.33
C PRO A 76 15.99 1.60 -10.32
N LEU A 77 14.66 1.50 -10.28
CA LEU A 77 13.76 2.20 -11.19
C LEU A 77 13.18 3.49 -10.59
N MET A 78 13.37 3.75 -9.29
CA MET A 78 12.77 4.92 -8.62
C MET A 78 13.11 6.26 -9.29
N GLY A 79 14.30 6.39 -9.89
CA GLY A 79 14.70 7.60 -10.62
C GLY A 79 13.97 7.82 -11.95
N GLU A 80 13.29 6.79 -12.47
CA GLU A 80 12.53 6.82 -13.73
C GLU A 80 11.01 6.90 -13.48
N LEU A 81 10.57 6.62 -12.26
CA LEU A 81 9.15 6.65 -11.87
C LEU A 81 8.64 8.08 -11.78
N GLU A 82 7.36 8.26 -12.13
CA GLU A 82 6.65 9.52 -11.92
C GLU A 82 6.60 9.84 -10.42
N THR A 83 6.82 11.11 -10.08
CA THR A 83 6.76 11.61 -8.70
C THR A 83 5.78 12.76 -8.58
N GLN A 84 4.99 12.76 -7.50
CA GLN A 84 4.06 13.83 -7.16
C GLN A 84 3.79 13.82 -5.66
N VAL A 85 3.02 14.81 -5.17
CA VAL A 85 2.40 14.69 -3.85
C VAL A 85 1.30 13.66 -3.93
N ILE A 86 1.39 12.65 -3.06
CA ILE A 86 0.38 11.62 -2.88
C ILE A 86 -0.28 11.79 -1.49
N HIS A 87 -1.41 11.14 -1.25
CA HIS A 87 -2.06 11.11 0.08
C HIS A 87 -1.19 10.38 1.12
N GLY A 88 -0.53 9.29 0.73
CA GLY A 88 0.47 8.56 1.55
C GLY A 88 -0.12 7.61 2.59
N ASP A 89 -1.38 7.79 2.98
CA ASP A 89 -2.14 6.88 3.86
C ASP A 89 -3.57 6.59 3.37
N PHE A 90 -3.76 6.37 2.07
CA PHE A 90 -5.08 5.98 1.57
C PHE A 90 -5.42 4.57 2.07
N SER A 91 -6.37 4.48 3.01
CA SER A 91 -6.75 3.24 3.69
C SER A 91 -8.25 3.22 3.99
N PRO A 92 -8.86 2.05 4.29
CA PRO A 92 -10.28 1.98 4.64
C PRO A 92 -10.70 2.85 5.85
N TYR A 93 -9.76 3.34 6.65
CA TYR A 93 -10.03 4.21 7.79
C TYR A 93 -10.12 5.69 7.41
N ASN A 94 -9.56 6.06 6.26
CA ASN A 94 -9.46 7.45 5.77
C ASN A 94 -10.41 7.74 4.60
N VAL A 95 -11.29 6.79 4.27
CA VAL A 95 -12.29 6.91 3.21
C VAL A 95 -13.69 6.93 3.83
N LEU A 96 -14.44 7.99 3.53
CA LEU A 96 -15.85 8.11 3.89
C LEU A 96 -16.69 7.59 2.72
N VAL A 97 -17.59 6.64 3.02
CA VAL A 97 -18.48 6.04 2.03
C VAL A 97 -19.93 6.26 2.40
N SER A 98 -20.79 6.41 1.39
CA SER A 98 -22.24 6.52 1.56
C SER A 98 -22.94 5.75 0.45
N ALA A 99 -23.68 4.70 0.83
CA ALA A 99 -24.51 3.94 -0.11
C ALA A 99 -25.69 4.76 -0.67
N GLU A 100 -26.03 5.88 -0.02
CA GLU A 100 -27.10 6.79 -0.44
C GLU A 100 -26.60 7.94 -1.34
N SER A 101 -25.28 8.08 -1.46
CA SER A 101 -24.65 9.10 -2.31
C SER A 101 -24.58 8.64 -3.77
N ALA A 102 -24.66 9.58 -4.70
CA ALA A 102 -24.47 9.31 -6.13
C ALA A 102 -23.06 8.78 -6.40
N ASP A 103 -22.07 9.33 -5.70
CA ASP A 103 -20.70 8.84 -5.65
C ASP A 103 -20.52 8.04 -4.35
N PHE A 104 -20.23 6.75 -4.46
CA PHE A 104 -20.08 5.85 -3.31
C PHE A 104 -19.06 6.36 -2.28
N VAL A 105 -17.94 6.93 -2.76
CA VAL A 105 -16.97 7.64 -1.92
C VAL A 105 -17.40 9.09 -1.79
N SER A 106 -17.74 9.51 -0.57
CA SER A 106 -18.23 10.86 -0.27
C SER A 106 -17.16 11.78 0.30
N GLY A 107 -16.00 11.26 0.67
CA GLY A 107 -14.87 12.07 1.14
C GLY A 107 -13.61 11.25 1.44
N ILE A 108 -12.48 11.94 1.38
CA ILE A 108 -11.17 11.44 1.83
C ILE A 108 -10.64 12.42 2.87
N ILE A 109 -10.08 11.87 3.96
CA ILE A 109 -9.60 12.64 5.10
C ILE A 109 -8.18 12.20 5.47
N ASP A 110 -7.54 12.97 6.35
CA ASP A 110 -6.23 12.68 6.94
C ASP A 110 -5.03 12.67 5.98
N PHE A 111 -4.76 13.86 5.40
CA PHE A 111 -3.56 14.13 4.60
C PHE A 111 -2.30 14.35 5.46
N GLY A 112 -2.26 13.84 6.70
CA GLY A 112 -1.12 14.00 7.60
C GLY A 112 0.17 13.36 7.09
N ASP A 113 0.04 12.30 6.30
CA ASP A 113 1.13 11.55 5.66
C ASP A 113 1.35 11.96 4.19
N ALA A 114 0.72 13.05 3.73
CA ALA A 114 0.87 13.50 2.36
C ALA A 114 2.30 13.96 2.07
N VAL A 115 2.93 13.34 1.08
CA VAL A 115 4.36 13.50 0.78
C VAL A 115 4.61 13.42 -0.71
N ARG A 116 5.66 14.11 -1.19
CA ARG A 116 6.15 13.99 -2.55
C ARG A 116 7.05 12.76 -2.67
N THR A 117 6.57 11.74 -3.38
CA THR A 117 7.29 10.47 -3.61
C THR A 117 6.87 9.82 -4.94
N CYS A 118 7.32 8.59 -5.24
CA CYS A 118 6.92 7.86 -6.44
C CYS A 118 5.41 7.57 -6.42
N VAL A 119 4.69 7.90 -7.50
CA VAL A 119 3.22 7.72 -7.62
C VAL A 119 2.79 6.29 -7.29
N ILE A 120 3.58 5.28 -7.72
CA ILE A 120 3.24 3.87 -7.49
C ILE A 120 3.10 3.52 -6.01
N PHE A 121 3.62 4.34 -5.09
CA PHE A 121 3.52 4.12 -3.66
C PHE A 121 2.11 4.38 -3.12
N GLU A 122 1.31 5.27 -3.73
CA GLU A 122 -0.08 5.47 -3.32
C GLU A 122 -0.92 4.19 -3.44
N PRO A 123 -1.07 3.58 -4.64
CA PRO A 123 -1.80 2.32 -4.74
C PRO A 123 -1.11 1.19 -3.95
N ALA A 124 0.21 1.23 -3.74
CA ALA A 124 0.90 0.24 -2.91
C ALA A 124 0.48 0.30 -1.43
N VAL A 125 0.24 1.49 -0.86
CA VAL A 125 -0.28 1.65 0.51
C VAL A 125 -1.68 1.06 0.63
N SER A 126 -2.55 1.34 -0.33
CA SER A 126 -3.91 0.78 -0.33
C SER A 126 -3.94 -0.73 -0.54
N VAL A 127 -3.16 -1.25 -1.49
CA VAL A 127 -3.00 -2.69 -1.73
C VAL A 127 -2.49 -3.39 -0.47
N CYS A 128 -1.49 -2.81 0.22
CA CYS A 128 -0.99 -3.29 1.50
C CYS A 128 -2.09 -3.43 2.56
N ASN A 129 -2.99 -2.44 2.66
CA ASN A 129 -4.12 -2.47 3.61
C ASN A 129 -5.17 -3.56 3.29
N LEU A 130 -5.21 -4.04 2.05
CA LEU A 130 -6.19 -5.03 1.58
C LEU A 130 -5.60 -6.45 1.48
N LEU A 131 -4.28 -6.64 1.60
CA LEU A 131 -3.65 -7.95 1.54
C LEU A 131 -4.21 -8.89 2.60
N GLY A 132 -4.58 -10.11 2.18
CA GLY A 132 -5.16 -11.12 3.08
C GLY A 132 -6.61 -10.85 3.49
N LYS A 133 -7.27 -9.83 2.92
CA LYS A 133 -8.69 -9.52 3.23
C LYS A 133 -9.63 -10.65 2.85
N TRP A 134 -9.34 -11.37 1.77
CA TRP A 134 -10.05 -12.58 1.36
C TRP A 134 -9.10 -13.77 1.53
N ALA A 135 -9.50 -14.74 2.35
CA ALA A 135 -8.64 -15.86 2.73
C ALA A 135 -8.28 -16.77 1.55
N ASP A 136 -9.20 -16.97 0.60
CA ASP A 136 -9.01 -17.88 -0.54
C ASP A 136 -8.17 -17.27 -1.68
N ASP A 137 -8.07 -15.93 -1.74
CA ASP A 137 -7.23 -15.19 -2.69
C ASP A 137 -6.65 -13.94 -1.99
N PRO A 138 -5.46 -14.03 -1.37
CA PRO A 138 -4.85 -12.93 -0.63
C PRO A 138 -4.67 -11.63 -1.44
N TRP A 139 -4.63 -11.76 -2.78
CA TRP A 139 -4.47 -10.65 -3.73
C TRP A 139 -5.78 -10.23 -4.41
N GLY A 140 -6.89 -10.93 -4.19
CA GLY A 140 -8.17 -10.65 -4.86
C GLY A 140 -8.71 -9.25 -4.54
N ALA A 141 -8.87 -8.93 -3.26
CA ALA A 141 -9.35 -7.61 -2.82
C ALA A 141 -8.39 -6.47 -3.24
N PRO A 142 -7.06 -6.61 -3.05
CA PRO A 142 -6.12 -5.62 -3.58
C PRO A 142 -6.22 -5.38 -5.09
N LEU A 143 -6.44 -6.44 -5.88
CA LEU A 143 -6.56 -6.32 -7.33
C LEU A 143 -7.90 -5.72 -7.78
N ALA A 144 -8.98 -5.94 -7.02
CA ALA A 144 -10.24 -5.24 -7.23
C ALA A 144 -10.08 -3.73 -7.03
N TYR A 145 -9.44 -3.33 -5.94
CA TYR A 145 -9.08 -1.93 -5.70
C TYR A 145 -8.19 -1.37 -6.82
N LEU A 146 -7.13 -2.09 -7.20
CA LEU A 146 -6.19 -1.63 -8.20
C LEU A 146 -6.84 -1.47 -9.59
N ARG A 147 -7.82 -2.32 -9.93
CA ARG A 147 -8.64 -2.15 -11.15
C ARG A 147 -9.33 -0.79 -11.16
N GLY A 148 -9.91 -0.38 -10.04
CA GLY A 148 -10.50 0.94 -9.86
C GLY A 148 -9.49 2.06 -10.08
N TYR A 149 -8.36 1.99 -9.36
CA TYR A 149 -7.30 3.00 -9.43
C TYR A 149 -6.78 3.20 -10.86
N LEU A 150 -6.46 2.11 -11.55
CA LEU A 150 -5.92 2.14 -12.92
C LEU A 150 -6.94 2.62 -13.97
N SER A 151 -8.25 2.58 -13.66
CA SER A 151 -9.28 3.11 -14.55
C SER A 151 -9.32 4.65 -14.60
N SER A 152 -8.85 5.31 -13.54
CA SER A 152 -8.80 6.77 -13.40
C SER A 152 -7.38 7.34 -13.53
N TYR A 153 -6.36 6.57 -13.17
CA TYR A 153 -4.96 6.96 -13.23
C TYR A 153 -4.18 6.06 -14.19
N GLN A 154 -3.82 6.59 -15.35
CA GLN A 154 -3.05 5.84 -16.35
C GLN A 154 -1.62 5.58 -15.87
N MET A 155 -1.23 4.31 -15.87
CA MET A 155 0.11 3.85 -15.48
C MET A 155 0.59 2.81 -16.48
N SER A 156 1.87 2.88 -16.86
CA SER A 156 2.44 1.88 -17.76
C SER A 156 2.40 0.49 -17.11
N PRO A 157 2.18 -0.59 -17.87
CA PRO A 157 2.21 -1.94 -17.30
C PRO A 157 3.55 -2.26 -16.61
N ALA A 158 4.66 -1.75 -17.15
CA ALA A 158 5.99 -1.91 -16.57
C ALA A 158 6.13 -1.26 -15.18
N HIS A 159 5.50 -0.10 -14.94
CA HIS A 159 5.50 0.53 -13.62
C HIS A 159 4.45 -0.11 -12.70
N ALA A 160 3.28 -0.48 -13.23
CA ALA A 160 2.19 -1.05 -12.45
C ALA A 160 2.60 -2.37 -11.78
N VAL A 161 3.33 -3.24 -12.46
CA VAL A 161 3.78 -4.52 -11.88
C VAL A 161 4.67 -4.36 -10.63
N LEU A 162 5.35 -3.21 -10.48
CA LEU A 162 6.16 -2.90 -9.30
C LEU A 162 5.32 -2.71 -8.03
N ILE A 163 4.02 -2.44 -8.16
CA ILE A 163 3.09 -2.29 -7.03
C ILE A 163 3.04 -3.56 -6.19
N ALA A 164 3.22 -4.75 -6.79
CA ALA A 164 3.26 -6.01 -6.04
C ALA A 164 4.40 -6.03 -5.01
N ASP A 165 5.61 -5.67 -5.44
CA ASP A 165 6.77 -5.62 -4.55
C ASP A 165 6.68 -4.44 -3.58
N ALA A 166 6.24 -3.27 -4.05
CA ALA A 166 6.04 -2.08 -3.22
C ALA A 166 5.02 -2.30 -2.09
N ALA A 167 3.87 -2.92 -2.37
CA ALA A 167 2.84 -3.18 -1.36
C ALA A 167 3.30 -4.22 -0.34
N THR A 168 4.01 -5.26 -0.80
CA THR A 168 4.58 -6.29 0.09
C THR A 168 5.63 -5.67 1.02
N ALA A 169 6.48 -4.80 0.49
CA ALA A 169 7.46 -4.05 1.28
C ALA A 169 6.80 -3.07 2.25
N ARG A 170 5.69 -2.43 1.86
CA ARG A 170 4.93 -1.54 2.75
C ARG A 170 4.35 -2.29 3.95
N LEU A 171 3.87 -3.52 3.72
CA LEU A 171 3.36 -4.39 4.77
C LEU A 171 4.47 -4.87 5.71
N ALA A 172 5.62 -5.26 5.15
CA ALA A 172 6.81 -5.56 5.94
C ALA A 172 7.26 -4.36 6.78
N LEU A 173 7.36 -3.17 6.18
CA LEU A 173 7.71 -1.93 6.87
C LEU A 173 6.76 -1.65 8.05
N ARG A 174 5.44 -1.82 7.85
CA ARG A 174 4.46 -1.64 8.92
C ARG A 174 4.67 -2.64 10.06
N ALA A 175 4.89 -3.92 9.75
CA ALA A 175 5.15 -4.95 10.75
C ALA A 175 6.45 -4.70 11.53
N VAL A 176 7.56 -4.44 10.83
CA VAL A 176 8.89 -4.19 11.41
C VAL A 176 8.88 -2.96 12.30
N VAL A 177 8.40 -1.82 11.80
CA VAL A 177 8.37 -0.56 12.56
C VAL A 177 7.45 -0.69 13.77
N SER A 178 6.32 -1.38 13.65
CA SER A 178 5.41 -1.61 14.78
C SER A 178 6.07 -2.45 15.87
N GLN A 179 6.71 -3.57 15.52
CA GLN A 179 7.41 -4.40 16.49
C GLN A 179 8.60 -3.65 17.14
N TRP A 180 9.38 -2.94 16.34
CA TRP A 180 10.49 -2.10 16.82
C TRP A 180 10.03 -1.02 17.81
N ARG A 181 8.90 -0.36 17.52
CA ARG A 181 8.30 0.64 18.43
C ARG A 181 7.75 -0.02 19.70
N ALA A 182 7.08 -1.16 19.59
CA ALA A 182 6.52 -1.90 20.73
C ALA A 182 7.61 -2.36 21.73
N GLN A 183 8.81 -2.71 21.24
CA GLN A 183 9.96 -3.04 22.08
C GLN A 183 10.49 -1.82 22.88
N ARG A 184 10.37 -0.61 22.32
CA ARG A 184 10.93 0.63 22.90
C ARG A 184 9.94 1.46 23.70
N LEU A 185 8.64 1.26 23.45
CA LEU A 185 7.54 1.98 24.10
C LEU A 185 6.63 0.98 24.82
N PRO A 186 7.09 0.35 25.91
CA PRO A 186 6.34 -0.69 26.60
C PRO A 186 4.95 -0.23 27.04
N ASP A 187 4.80 1.04 27.43
CA ASP A 187 3.52 1.63 27.84
C ASP A 187 2.49 1.74 26.71
N ARG A 188 2.94 1.68 25.44
CA ARG A 188 2.07 1.75 24.24
C ARG A 188 2.04 0.44 23.47
N ARG A 189 2.66 -0.61 23.99
CA ARG A 189 2.85 -1.89 23.31
C ARG A 189 1.54 -2.48 22.82
N GLU A 190 0.56 -2.61 23.70
CA GLU A 190 -0.74 -3.23 23.37
C GLU A 190 -1.46 -2.49 22.24
N TYR A 191 -1.43 -1.14 22.27
CA TYR A 191 -1.98 -0.31 21.20
C TYR A 191 -1.24 -0.51 19.87
N ILE A 192 0.10 -0.54 19.89
CA ILE A 192 0.88 -0.71 18.66
C ILE A 192 0.65 -2.11 18.07
N GLU A 193 0.68 -3.14 18.92
CA GLU A 193 0.48 -4.53 18.51
C GLU A 193 -0.96 -4.78 18.03
N SER A 194 -1.97 -4.10 18.57
CA SER A 194 -3.35 -4.24 18.09
C SER A 194 -3.53 -3.75 16.65
N HIS A 195 -2.80 -2.70 16.25
CA HIS A 195 -2.86 -2.13 14.91
C HIS A 195 -2.06 -2.94 13.88
N ALA A 196 -1.05 -3.69 14.32
CA ALA A 196 -0.22 -4.55 13.47
C ALA A 196 -0.57 -6.05 13.57
N LYS A 197 -1.65 -6.39 14.30
CA LYS A 197 -2.00 -7.77 14.68
C LYS A 197 -2.01 -8.76 13.52
N HIS A 198 -2.44 -8.31 12.34
CA HIS A 198 -2.59 -9.16 11.15
C HIS A 198 -1.44 -9.02 10.16
N ASP A 199 -0.50 -8.10 10.38
CA ASP A 199 0.51 -7.77 9.36
C ASP A 199 1.44 -8.92 9.06
N ARG A 200 1.86 -9.67 10.09
CA ARG A 200 2.72 -10.86 9.91
C ARG A 200 2.03 -11.94 9.08
N ASP A 201 0.76 -12.22 9.38
CA ASP A 201 -0.01 -13.27 8.70
C ASP A 201 -0.33 -12.85 7.26
N ASN A 202 -0.72 -11.59 7.06
CA ASN A 202 -0.96 -11.02 5.74
C ASN A 202 0.30 -10.98 4.90
N LEU A 203 1.47 -10.70 5.50
CA LEU A 203 2.75 -10.73 4.81
C LEU A 203 3.11 -12.16 4.37
N ALA A 204 2.91 -13.15 5.24
CA ALA A 204 3.09 -14.55 4.90
C ALA A 204 2.15 -14.99 3.76
N MET A 205 0.87 -14.60 3.80
CA MET A 205 -0.08 -14.90 2.72
C MET A 205 0.29 -14.21 1.40
N ALA A 206 0.75 -12.97 1.46
CA ALA A 206 1.20 -12.22 0.29
C ALA A 206 2.41 -12.88 -0.38
N LEU A 207 3.42 -13.27 0.41
CA LEU A 207 4.64 -13.93 -0.04
C LEU A 207 4.42 -15.38 -0.50
N ALA A 208 3.41 -16.07 0.04
CA ALA A 208 3.04 -17.40 -0.41
C ALA A 208 2.47 -17.44 -1.85
N THR A 209 2.02 -16.30 -2.38
CA THR A 209 1.58 -16.19 -3.77
C THR A 209 2.79 -15.88 -4.66
N PRO A 210 3.08 -16.67 -5.72
CA PRO A 210 4.18 -16.37 -6.63
C PRO A 210 4.07 -14.95 -7.20
N VAL A 211 5.14 -14.16 -7.06
CA VAL A 211 5.14 -12.77 -7.53
C VAL A 211 4.84 -12.66 -9.02
N SER A 212 5.27 -13.62 -9.83
CA SER A 212 4.99 -13.69 -11.26
C SER A 212 3.49 -13.73 -11.56
N ASP A 213 2.71 -14.43 -10.74
CA ASP A 213 1.27 -14.58 -10.93
C ASP A 213 0.55 -13.27 -10.59
N VAL A 214 0.98 -12.63 -9.49
CA VAL A 214 0.49 -11.30 -9.09
C VAL A 214 0.82 -10.26 -10.16
N GLN A 215 2.08 -10.20 -10.60
CA GLN A 215 2.54 -9.28 -11.64
C GLN A 215 1.81 -9.52 -12.97
N ALA A 216 1.55 -10.76 -13.36
CA ALA A 216 0.75 -11.07 -14.56
C ALA A 216 -0.68 -10.54 -14.45
N ARG A 217 -1.33 -10.68 -13.28
CA ARG A 217 -2.67 -10.12 -13.01
C ARG A 217 -2.65 -8.59 -13.09
N ILE A 218 -1.67 -7.92 -12.46
CA ILE A 218 -1.53 -6.45 -12.51
C ILE A 218 -1.24 -5.96 -13.94
N HIS A 219 -0.38 -6.66 -14.67
CA HIS A 219 -0.09 -6.35 -16.07
C HIS A 219 -1.36 -6.43 -16.92
N HIS A 220 -2.20 -7.45 -16.72
CA HIS A 220 -3.47 -7.56 -17.42
C HIS A 220 -4.44 -6.40 -17.10
N LEU A 221 -4.53 -5.98 -15.83
CA LEU A 221 -5.36 -4.84 -15.42
C LEU A 221 -4.89 -3.52 -16.06
N SER A 222 -3.60 -3.26 -16.01
CA SER A 222 -3.01 -2.03 -16.58
C SER A 222 -3.10 -1.97 -18.11
N ALA A 223 -2.93 -3.11 -18.79
CA ALA A 223 -3.04 -3.20 -20.25
C ALA A 223 -4.48 -3.02 -20.77
N THR A 224 -5.50 -3.36 -19.96
CA THR A 224 -6.92 -3.26 -20.35
C THR A 224 -7.58 -1.95 -19.93
N SER A 225 -6.91 -1.12 -19.12
CA SER A 225 -7.43 0.17 -18.65
C SER A 225 -7.18 1.35 -19.61
N SER A 226 -6.62 1.09 -20.79
CA SER A 226 -6.41 2.11 -21.84
C SER A 226 -7.64 2.17 -22.76
N PHE A 227 -8.63 3.01 -22.44
CA PHE A 227 -9.76 3.34 -23.32
C PHE A 227 -9.97 4.84 -23.41
#